data_AF-A0A7W5UKW4-F1
#
_entry.id   AF-A0A7W5UKW4-F1
#
_cell.length_a   1.000
_cell.length_b   1.000
_cell.length_c   1.000
_cell.angle_alpha   90.00
_cell.angle_beta   90.00
_cell.angle_gamma   90.00
#
_symmetry.space_group_name_H-M   'P 1'
#
loop_
_entity.id
_entity.type
_entity.pdbx_description
1 polymer ?
#
loop_
_entity_poly.entity_id
_entity_poly.type
_entity_poly.pdbx_seq_one_letter_code
_entity_poly.pdbx_strand_id
1 'polypeptide(L)' 'MIQASVSYKRHRFPPAVIGHAVWLYARFPLSLRLVEETLLERGIVVSYETV' A
#
# COMPACT_ATOMS: atom_id res chain seq x y z
N MET A 1 20.73 8.01 -11.36
CA MET A 1 19.89 6.86 -10.96
C MET A 1 18.53 7.03 -11.63
N ILE A 2 18.20 6.15 -12.57
CA ILE A 2 16.92 6.19 -13.28
C ILE A 2 15.84 5.73 -12.30
N GLN A 3 15.17 6.69 -11.66
CA GLN A 3 13.98 6.39 -10.87
C GLN A 3 12.89 6.04 -11.89
N ALA A 4 12.64 4.75 -12.09
CA ALA A 4 11.57 4.30 -12.97
C ALA A 4 10.27 4.96 -12.49
N SER A 5 9.64 5.78 -13.33
CA SER A 5 8.36 6.40 -13.01
C SER A 5 7.29 5.30 -13.00
N VAL A 6 7.03 4.72 -11.84
CA VAL A 6 5.95 3.74 -11.65
C VAL A 6 4.64 4.46 -11.96
N SER A 7 4.00 4.05 -13.05
CA SER A 7 2.73 4.62 -13.50
C SER A 7 1.58 3.89 -12.84
N TYR A 8 0.91 4.53 -11.89
CA TYR A 8 -0.27 4.00 -11.18
C TYR A 8 -1.58 4.27 -11.94
N LYS A 9 -1.54 4.29 -13.28
CA LYS A 9 -2.73 4.59 -14.10
C LYS A 9 -3.84 3.58 -13.77
N ARG A 10 -5.07 4.07 -13.57
CA ARG A 10 -6.28 3.28 -13.23
C ARG A 10 -6.29 2.62 -11.84
N HIS A 11 -5.37 2.96 -10.94
CA HIS A 11 -5.47 2.51 -9.55
C HIS A 11 -6.46 3.37 -8.77
N ARG A 12 -7.21 2.74 -7.87
CA ARG A 12 -8.19 3.41 -7.01
C ARG A 12 -7.54 4.27 -5.93
N PHE A 13 -6.30 3.94 -5.55
CA PHE A 13 -5.56 4.60 -4.50
C PHE A 13 -4.42 5.48 -5.06
N PRO A 14 -4.04 6.55 -4.35
CA PRO A 14 -2.89 7.35 -4.70
C PRO A 14 -1.60 6.49 -4.69
N PRO A 15 -0.61 6.82 -5.55
CA PRO A 15 0.73 6.21 -5.54
C PRO A 15 1.35 6.08 -4.15
N ALA A 16 1.17 7.09 -3.30
CA ALA A 16 1.71 7.12 -1.94
C ALA A 16 1.14 6.00 -1.05
N VAL A 17 -0.15 5.69 -1.19
CA VAL A 17 -0.81 4.64 -0.41
C VAL A 17 -0.33 3.26 -0.86
N ILE A 18 -0.27 3.05 -2.17
CA ILE A 18 0.17 1.79 -2.77
C ILE A 18 1.65 1.53 -2.42
N GLY A 19 2.49 2.56 -2.56
CA GLY A 19 3.90 2.47 -2.16
C GLY A 19 4.07 2.17 -0.67
N HIS A 20 3.23 2.76 0.19
CA HIS A 20 3.28 2.50 1.62
C HIS A 20 2.83 1.07 1.97
N ALA A 21 1.76 0.57 1.36
CA ALA A 21 1.28 -0.80 1.55
C ALA A 21 2.34 -1.84 1.11
N VAL A 22 2.94 -1.64 -0.08
CA VAL A 22 4.03 -2.49 -0.59
C VAL A 22 5.25 -2.43 0.32
N TRP A 23 5.61 -1.25 0.82
CA TRP A 23 6.71 -1.10 1.75
C TRP A 23 6.46 -1.82 3.08
N LEU A 24 5.25 -1.71 3.65
CA LEU A 24 4.87 -2.42 4.87
C LEU A 24 4.97 -3.94 4.69
N TYR A 25 4.43 -4.46 3.57
CA TYR A 25 4.47 -5.89 3.25
C TYR A 25 5.90 -6.40 3.01
N ALA A 26 6.73 -5.64 2.31
CA ALA A 26 8.10 -6.06 1.98
C ALA A 26 9.06 -5.92 3.17
N ARG A 27 8.83 -4.96 4.07
CA ARG A 27 9.79 -4.60 5.12
C ARG A 27 9.52 -5.28 6.46
N PHE A 28 8.27 -5.65 6.74
CA PHE A 28 7.87 -6.22 8.02
C PHE A 28 7.14 -7.56 7.80
N PRO A 29 7.23 -8.50 8.75
CA PRO A 29 6.49 -9.76 8.69
C PRO A 29 5.02 -9.57 9.10
N LEU A 30 4.32 -8.61 8.47
CA LEU A 30 2.92 -8.32 8.75
C LEU A 30 2.03 -9.22 7.89
N SER A 31 0.91 -9.67 8.46
CA SER A 31 -0.17 -10.24 7.66
C SER A 31 -0.87 -9.14 6.85
N LEU A 32 -1.52 -9.51 5.74
CA LEU A 32 -2.28 -8.54 4.93
C LEU A 32 -3.37 -7.82 5.75
N ARG A 33 -3.98 -8.53 6.72
CA ARG A 33 -4.94 -7.96 7.69
C ARG A 33 -4.32 -6.86 8.55
N LEU A 34 -3.09 -7.07 9.02
CA LEU A 34 -2.39 -6.09 9.84
C LEU A 34 -1.93 -4.88 9.02
N VAL A 35 -1.62 -5.09 7.72
CA VAL A 35 -1.39 -3.98 6.78
C VAL A 35 -2.68 -3.17 6.56
N GLU A 36 -3.83 -3.83 6.40
CA GLU A 36 -5.15 -3.18 6.34
C GLU A 36 -5.43 -2.35 7.61
N GLU A 37 -5.24 -2.92 8.80
CA GLU A 37 -5.42 -2.21 10.08
C GLU A 37 -4.49 -0.99 10.19
N THR A 38 -3.22 -1.13 9.79
CA THR A 38 -2.24 -0.02 9.79
C THR A 38 -2.66 1.11 8.84
N LEU A 39 -3.24 0.78 7.69
CA LEU A 39 -3.78 1.76 6.75
C LEU A 39 -5.07 2.40 7.28
N LEU A 40 -5.91 1.61 7.97
CA LEU A 40 -7.15 2.07 8.59
C LEU A 40 -6.89 3.08 9.71
N GLU A 41 -5.89 2.86 10.56
CA GLU A 41 -5.45 3.82 11.59
C GLU A 41 -5.05 5.18 10.99
N ARG A 42 -4.58 5.19 9.74
CA ARG A 42 -4.24 6.40 8.97
C ARG A 42 -5.44 7.00 8.24
N GLY A 43 -6.64 6.47 8.46
CA GLY A 43 -7.89 6.89 7.80
C GLY A 43 -8.07 6.36 6.39
N ILE A 44 -7.26 5.37 5.97
CA ILE A 44 -7.30 4.80 4.62
C ILE A 44 -8.06 3.47 4.68
N VAL A 45 -9.27 3.45 4.14
CA VAL A 45 -10.09 2.24 4.07
C VAL A 45 -9.67 1.40 2.86
N VAL A 46 -8.96 0.31 3.10
CA VAL A 46 -8.53 -0.69 2.10
C VAL A 46 -8.89 -2.06 2.64
N SER A 47 -9.47 -2.93 1.81
CA SER A 47 -9.66 -4.34 2.21
C SER A 47 -8.37 -5.12 1.95
N TYR A 48 -8.01 -6.08 2.82
CA TYR A 48 -6.88 -6.98 2.61
C TYR A 48 -6.91 -7.70 1.25
N GLU A 49 -8.08 -7.89 0.63
CA GLU A 49 -8.21 -8.49 -0.72
C GLU A 49 -7.66 -7.59 -1.84
N THR A 50 -7.44 -6.30 -1.53
CA THR A 50 -6.97 -5.26 -2.46
C THR A 50 -5.48 -4.95 -2.30
N VAL A 51 -4.85 -5.46 -1.23
CA VAL A 51 -3.42 -5.32 -0.91
C VAL A 51 -2.63 -6.40 -1.63
#